data_AF-A0A7I0J5U8-F1
#
_entry.id   AF-A0A7I0J5U8-F1
#
_cell.length_a   1.000
_cell.length_b   1.000
_cell.length_c   1.000
_cell.angle_alpha   90.00
_cell.angle_beta   90.00
_cell.angle_gamma   90.00
#
_symmetry.space_group_name_H-M   'P 1'
#
loop_
_entity.id
_entity.type
_entity.pdbx_description
1 polymer ?
#
loop_
_entity_poly.entity_id
_entity_poly.type
_entity_poly.pdbx_seq_one_letter_code
_entity_poly.pdbx_strand_id
1 'polypeptide(L)'
;LEAARLKRNPPAGPVIAAGSTGSIPATAELLGVIAGLPNGAVVLPGLDRELDDASFAAITAPGARPATLGHPQYGLAKLIGGIGIPRRDVEDVVAAPPPLALRAALVGEALRPAETTEYWTETRPRFS
;
A
#
# COMPACT_ATOMS: atom_id res chain seq x y z
N LEU A 1 23.63 -6.81 7.52
CA LEU A 1 22.23 -6.94 7.05
C LEU A 1 22.12 -6.36 5.65
N GLU A 2 21.30 -6.96 4.80
CA GLU A 2 21.27 -6.72 3.34
C GLU A 2 20.96 -5.27 2.95
N ALA A 3 20.05 -4.61 3.66
CA ALA A 3 19.73 -3.18 3.49
C ALA A 3 21.00 -2.30 3.54
N ALA A 4 21.87 -2.54 4.53
CA ALA A 4 23.11 -1.79 4.69
C ALA A 4 24.13 -2.12 3.58
N ARG A 5 24.13 -3.35 3.05
CA ARG A 5 25.01 -3.74 1.94
C ARG A 5 24.60 -3.00 0.66
N LEU A 6 23.32 -2.98 0.33
CA LEU A 6 22.78 -2.28 -0.85
C LEU A 6 23.00 -0.77 -0.77
N LYS A 7 22.80 -0.15 0.41
CA LYS A 7 23.10 1.29 0.60
C LYS A 7 24.56 1.63 0.33
N ARG A 8 25.51 0.80 0.78
CA ARG A 8 26.95 1.07 0.63
C ARG A 8 27.49 0.73 -0.75
N ASN A 9 26.93 -0.27 -1.40
CA ASN A 9 27.38 -0.74 -2.70
C ASN A 9 26.17 -1.01 -3.61
N PRO A 10 25.55 0.07 -4.14
CA PRO A 10 24.39 -0.07 -5.01
C PRO A 10 24.79 -0.83 -6.29
N PRO A 11 24.08 -1.91 -6.66
CA PRO A 11 24.35 -2.63 -7.91
C PRO A 11 24.17 -1.73 -9.13
N ALA A 12 24.93 -2.00 -10.20
CA ALA A 12 24.76 -1.29 -11.48
C ALA A 12 23.45 -1.66 -12.19
N GLY A 13 23.02 -2.92 -12.05
CA GLY A 13 21.78 -3.45 -12.62
C GLY A 13 20.53 -3.17 -11.77
N PRO A 14 19.34 -3.53 -12.28
CA PRO A 14 18.09 -3.32 -11.57
C PRO A 14 17.98 -4.17 -10.31
N VAL A 15 17.37 -3.60 -9.27
CA VAL A 15 17.04 -4.30 -8.02
C VAL A 15 15.54 -4.15 -7.77
N ILE A 16 14.80 -5.24 -7.90
CA ILE A 16 13.34 -5.23 -7.82
C ILE A 16 12.89 -6.13 -6.68
N ALA A 17 12.07 -5.60 -5.77
CA ALA A 17 11.34 -6.39 -4.79
C ALA A 17 9.84 -6.39 -5.15
N ALA A 18 9.26 -7.57 -5.32
CA ALA A 18 7.85 -7.70 -5.73
C ALA A 18 7.07 -8.61 -4.78
N GLY A 19 5.85 -8.19 -4.43
CA GLY A 19 4.90 -9.01 -3.69
C GLY A 19 5.09 -9.04 -2.17
N SER A 20 5.97 -8.21 -1.61
CA SER A 20 6.16 -8.10 -0.16
C SER A 20 5.28 -7.00 0.44
N THR A 21 4.68 -7.29 1.60
CA THR A 21 3.90 -6.34 2.39
C THR A 21 4.74 -5.61 3.45
N GLY A 22 6.02 -5.94 3.58
CA GLY A 22 6.93 -5.29 4.54
C GLY A 22 6.57 -5.50 6.02
N SER A 23 5.79 -6.53 6.36
CA SER A 23 5.31 -6.75 7.74
C SER A 23 6.42 -7.02 8.76
N ILE A 24 7.58 -7.49 8.31
CA ILE A 24 8.78 -7.70 9.13
C ILE A 24 9.65 -6.43 9.07
N PRO A 25 10.08 -5.83 10.20
CA PRO A 25 10.84 -4.58 10.21
C PRO A 25 12.09 -4.58 9.34
N ALA A 26 12.89 -5.66 9.39
CA ALA A 26 14.08 -5.79 8.56
C ALA A 26 13.74 -5.85 7.05
N THR A 27 12.60 -6.43 6.70
CA THR A 27 12.10 -6.45 5.31
C THR A 27 11.62 -5.07 4.90
N ALA A 28 10.86 -4.35 5.72
CA ALA A 28 10.46 -2.96 5.43
C ALA A 28 11.67 -2.05 5.21
N GLU A 29 12.71 -2.18 6.05
CA GLU A 29 13.96 -1.43 5.89
C GLU A 29 14.60 -1.75 4.53
N LEU A 30 14.71 -3.03 4.17
CA LEU A 30 15.25 -3.46 2.89
C LEU A 30 14.43 -2.92 1.71
N LEU A 31 13.10 -2.98 1.77
CA LEU A 31 12.23 -2.45 0.72
C LEU A 31 12.41 -0.94 0.56
N GLY A 32 12.52 -0.19 1.67
CA GLY A 32 12.80 1.24 1.62
C GLY A 32 14.17 1.55 1.01
N VAL A 33 15.19 0.72 1.27
CA VAL A 33 16.48 0.85 0.58
C VAL A 33 16.32 0.63 -0.92
N ILE A 34 15.65 -0.46 -1.31
CA ILE A 34 15.46 -0.82 -2.72
C ILE A 34 14.70 0.29 -3.46
N ALA A 35 13.63 0.84 -2.86
CA ALA A 35 12.88 1.94 -3.44
C ALA A 35 13.72 3.21 -3.69
N GLY A 36 14.79 3.42 -2.92
CA GLY A 36 15.68 4.57 -3.06
C GLY A 36 16.92 4.34 -3.94
N LEU A 37 17.10 3.14 -4.51
CA LEU A 37 18.24 2.87 -5.42
C LEU A 37 17.99 3.52 -6.80
N PRO A 38 19.04 3.96 -7.52
CA PRO A 38 18.89 4.56 -8.85
C PRO A 38 18.15 3.69 -9.87
N ASN A 39 18.36 2.36 -9.81
CA ASN A 39 17.69 1.36 -10.63
C ASN A 39 16.83 0.42 -9.76
N GLY A 40 16.26 0.98 -8.68
CA GLY A 40 15.46 0.25 -7.71
C GLY A 40 13.97 0.32 -7.99
N ALA A 41 13.23 -0.75 -7.70
CA ALA A 41 11.77 -0.74 -7.73
C ALA A 41 11.15 -1.64 -6.67
N VAL A 42 10.02 -1.20 -6.11
CA VAL A 42 9.19 -2.01 -5.21
C VAL A 42 7.80 -2.14 -5.83
N VAL A 43 7.38 -3.37 -6.10
CA VAL A 43 6.04 -3.69 -6.60
C VAL A 43 5.18 -4.18 -5.44
N LEU A 44 4.22 -3.35 -5.05
CA LEU A 44 3.32 -3.62 -3.93
C LEU A 44 2.18 -4.58 -4.32
N PRO A 45 1.86 -5.59 -3.50
CA PRO A 45 0.77 -6.52 -3.78
C PRO A 45 -0.60 -5.90 -3.45
N GLY A 46 -1.14 -5.10 -4.38
CA GLY A 46 -2.53 -4.63 -4.31
C GLY A 46 -2.76 -3.52 -3.27
N LEU A 47 -1.96 -2.45 -3.34
CA LEU A 47 -2.25 -1.21 -2.61
C LEU A 47 -3.56 -0.62 -3.12
N ASP A 48 -4.49 -0.33 -2.21
CA ASP A 48 -5.75 0.34 -2.55
C ASP A 48 -5.49 1.82 -2.91
N ARG A 49 -5.71 2.17 -4.17
CA ARG A 49 -5.56 3.53 -4.70
C ARG A 49 -6.90 4.26 -4.84
N GLU A 50 -8.02 3.58 -4.57
CA GLU A 50 -9.38 4.06 -4.87
C GLU A 50 -10.13 4.51 -3.62
N LEU A 51 -9.84 3.92 -2.45
CA LEU A 51 -10.41 4.36 -1.17
C LEU A 51 -10.09 5.85 -0.96
N ASP A 52 -11.03 6.63 -0.43
CA ASP A 52 -10.81 8.05 -0.15
C ASP A 52 -9.75 8.28 0.94
N ASP A 53 -9.17 9.47 0.96
CA ASP A 53 -8.07 9.80 1.86
C ASP A 53 -8.47 9.77 3.34
N ALA A 54 -9.70 10.15 3.69
CA ALA A 54 -10.17 10.13 5.07
C ALA A 54 -10.22 8.69 5.61
N SER A 55 -10.71 7.79 4.78
CA SER A 55 -10.87 6.36 5.12
C SER A 55 -9.54 5.64 5.07
N PHE A 56 -8.67 5.97 4.11
CA PHE A 56 -7.30 5.44 4.12
C PHE A 56 -6.51 5.92 5.35
N ALA A 57 -6.67 7.18 5.76
CA ALA A 57 -6.03 7.70 6.97
C ALA A 57 -6.49 6.98 8.25
N ALA A 58 -7.77 6.58 8.31
CA ALA A 58 -8.32 5.80 9.43
C ALA A 58 -7.62 4.44 9.60
N ILE A 59 -7.10 3.84 8.52
CA ILE A 59 -6.33 2.58 8.56
C ILE A 59 -5.02 2.76 9.34
N THR A 60 -4.40 3.94 9.30
CA THR A 60 -3.11 4.21 9.97
C THR A 60 -3.23 5.12 11.18
N ALA A 61 -4.46 5.36 11.67
CA ALA A 61 -4.69 6.27 12.77
C ALA A 61 -3.91 5.85 14.04
N PRO A 62 -3.31 6.81 14.77
CA PRO A 62 -2.67 6.54 16.05
C PRO A 62 -3.64 5.90 17.05
N GLY A 63 -3.13 5.01 17.91
CA GLY A 63 -3.98 4.27 18.85
C GLY A 63 -4.76 3.13 18.18
N ALA A 64 -4.12 2.48 17.19
CA ALA A 64 -4.70 1.42 16.39
C ALA A 64 -5.46 0.41 17.26
N ARG A 65 -6.77 0.31 17.01
CA ARG A 65 -7.60 -0.72 17.60
C ARG A 65 -7.22 -2.08 16.98
N PRO A 66 -7.49 -3.20 17.66
CA PRO A 66 -7.26 -4.53 17.09
C PRO A 66 -7.90 -4.71 15.70
N ALA A 67 -9.07 -4.10 15.45
CA ALA A 67 -9.74 -4.11 14.16
C ALA A 67 -8.91 -3.43 13.05
N THR A 68 -8.24 -2.31 13.36
CA THR A 68 -7.38 -1.57 12.43
C THR A 68 -6.16 -2.40 12.03
N LEU A 69 -5.56 -3.12 12.98
CA LEU A 69 -4.40 -4.00 12.71
C LEU A 69 -4.74 -5.18 11.79
N GLY A 70 -6.02 -5.61 11.81
CA GLY A 70 -6.53 -6.67 10.93
C GLY A 70 -6.93 -6.19 9.54
N HIS A 71 -6.93 -4.87 9.28
CA HIS A 71 -7.30 -4.35 7.97
C HIS A 71 -6.29 -4.79 6.89
N PRO A 72 -6.71 -5.32 5.73
CA PRO A 72 -5.78 -5.86 4.72
C PRO A 72 -4.76 -4.85 4.19
N GLN A 73 -5.12 -3.57 4.14
CA GLN A 73 -4.22 -2.49 3.70
C GLN A 73 -3.29 -1.96 4.81
N TYR A 74 -3.46 -2.37 6.08
CA TYR A 74 -2.68 -1.81 7.20
C TYR A 74 -1.16 -1.97 7.00
N GLY A 75 -0.72 -3.16 6.61
CA GLY A 75 0.69 -3.44 6.38
C GLY A 75 1.28 -2.59 5.25
N LEU A 76 0.55 -2.45 4.14
CA LEU A 76 0.98 -1.66 2.98
C LEU A 76 0.98 -0.16 3.29
N ALA A 77 -0.04 0.34 3.97
CA ALA A 77 -0.12 1.73 4.40
C ALA A 77 1.03 2.10 5.35
N LYS A 78 1.35 1.22 6.31
CA LYS A 78 2.51 1.36 7.19
C LYS A 78 3.83 1.31 6.41
N LEU A 79 3.94 0.42 5.43
CA LEU A 79 5.15 0.29 4.60
C LEU A 79 5.41 1.57 3.80
N ILE A 80 4.45 2.07 3.04
CA ILE A 80 4.63 3.29 2.23
C ILE A 80 4.88 4.53 3.12
N GLY A 81 4.21 4.60 4.27
CA GLY A 81 4.47 5.63 5.28
C GLY A 81 5.88 5.55 5.87
N GLY A 82 6.41 4.34 6.08
CA GLY A 82 7.79 4.13 6.51
C GLY A 82 8.84 4.41 5.43
N ILE A 83 8.48 4.24 4.15
CA ILE A 83 9.31 4.67 3.00
C ILE A 83 9.28 6.20 2.85
N GLY A 84 8.17 6.84 3.26
CA GLY A 84 8.00 8.29 3.21
C GLY A 84 7.35 8.80 1.92
N ILE A 85 6.62 7.94 1.21
CA ILE A 85 5.87 8.34 0.00
C ILE A 85 4.36 8.35 0.29
N PRO A 86 3.60 9.31 -0.27
CA PRO A 86 2.16 9.27 -0.20
C PRO A 86 1.60 8.20 -1.14
N ARG A 87 0.43 7.67 -0.82
CA ARG A 87 -0.28 6.66 -1.61
C ARG A 87 -0.49 7.04 -3.08
N ARG A 88 -0.72 8.32 -3.36
CA ARG A 88 -0.91 8.86 -4.71
C ARG A 88 0.34 8.77 -5.60
N ASP A 89 1.52 8.64 -5.01
CA ASP A 89 2.79 8.50 -5.75
C ASP A 89 3.06 7.03 -6.13
N VAL A 90 2.17 6.11 -5.75
CA VAL A 90 2.20 4.72 -6.20
C VAL A 90 1.34 4.58 -7.45
N GLU A 91 1.90 3.96 -8.48
CA GLU A 91 1.26 3.71 -9.77
C GLU A 91 0.95 2.22 -9.98
N ASP A 92 -0.03 1.93 -10.83
CA ASP A 92 -0.27 0.56 -11.29
C ASP A 92 0.81 0.16 -12.28
N VAL A 93 1.36 -1.04 -12.11
CA VAL A 93 2.29 -1.63 -13.09
C VAL A 93 1.61 -1.79 -14.45
N VAL A 94 0.34 -2.18 -14.44
CA VAL A 94 -0.52 -2.32 -15.62
C VAL A 94 -1.95 -1.95 -15.23
N ALA A 95 -2.61 -1.15 -16.06
CA ALA A 95 -4.01 -0.80 -15.87
C ALA A 95 -4.90 -2.06 -15.91
N ALA A 96 -5.73 -2.23 -14.88
CA ALA A 96 -6.68 -3.33 -14.84
C ALA A 96 -7.84 -3.11 -15.84
N PRO A 97 -8.29 -4.15 -16.57
CA PRO A 97 -9.52 -4.09 -17.34
C PRO A 97 -10.71 -3.65 -16.48
N PRO A 98 -11.73 -2.96 -17.05
CA PRO A 98 -12.82 -2.38 -16.27
C PRO A 98 -13.52 -3.34 -15.28
N PRO A 99 -13.80 -4.62 -15.63
CA PRO A 99 -14.41 -5.55 -14.68
C PRO A 99 -13.53 -5.90 -13.47
N LEU A 100 -12.20 -5.93 -13.65
CA LEU A 100 -11.25 -6.19 -12.57
C LEU A 100 -11.09 -4.96 -11.68
N ALA A 101 -11.02 -3.76 -12.29
CA ALA A 101 -10.98 -2.50 -11.56
C ALA A 101 -12.24 -2.30 -10.70
N LEU A 102 -13.43 -2.57 -11.26
CA LEU A 102 -14.69 -2.50 -10.52
C LEU A 102 -14.75 -3.48 -9.35
N ARG A 103 -14.25 -4.71 -9.55
CA ARG A 103 -14.18 -5.70 -8.46
C ARG A 103 -13.25 -5.25 -7.34
N ALA A 104 -12.06 -4.73 -7.68
CA ALA A 104 -11.11 -4.23 -6.69
C ALA A 104 -11.71 -3.06 -5.89
N ALA A 105 -12.33 -2.11 -6.56
CA ALA A 105 -13.01 -0.98 -5.93
C ALA A 105 -14.16 -1.45 -5.01
N LEU A 106 -14.98 -2.42 -5.43
CA LEU A 106 -16.06 -2.97 -4.60
C LEU A 106 -15.52 -3.68 -3.35
N VAL A 107 -14.44 -4.45 -3.48
CA VAL A 107 -13.79 -5.12 -2.34
C VAL A 107 -13.16 -4.09 -1.39
N GLY A 108 -12.52 -3.05 -1.92
CA GLY A 108 -12.00 -1.93 -1.12
C GLY A 108 -13.10 -1.25 -0.31
N GLU A 109 -14.23 -0.94 -0.94
CA GLU A 109 -15.39 -0.36 -0.27
C GLU A 109 -16.01 -1.29 0.78
N ALA A 110 -16.10 -2.59 0.51
CA ALA A 110 -16.61 -3.57 1.47
C ALA A 110 -15.72 -3.71 2.71
N LEU A 111 -14.42 -3.41 2.57
CA LEU A 111 -13.42 -3.48 3.64
C LEU A 111 -13.12 -2.13 4.29
N ARG A 112 -13.77 -1.04 3.83
CA ARG A 112 -13.66 0.31 4.39
C ARG A 112 -13.68 0.28 5.93
N PRO A 113 -12.81 1.05 6.62
CA PRO A 113 -12.80 1.10 8.07
C PRO A 113 -14.17 1.44 8.65
N ALA A 114 -14.53 0.77 9.75
CA ALA A 114 -15.84 0.90 10.39
C ALA A 114 -16.20 2.37 10.72
N GLU A 115 -15.18 3.16 11.05
CA GLU A 115 -15.21 4.58 11.38
C GLU A 115 -15.68 5.49 10.26
N THR A 116 -15.77 4.97 9.04
CA THR A 116 -16.07 5.74 7.83
C THR A 116 -17.19 5.12 7.00
N THR A 117 -17.91 4.14 7.57
CA THR A 117 -18.96 3.39 6.87
C THR A 117 -20.17 4.23 6.46
N GLU A 118 -20.34 5.42 7.05
CA GLU A 118 -21.33 6.40 6.64
C GLU A 118 -21.21 6.78 5.14
N TYR A 119 -19.99 6.76 4.59
CA TYR A 119 -19.75 7.08 3.18
C TYR A 119 -20.28 6.02 2.21
N TRP A 120 -20.67 4.83 2.66
CA TRP A 120 -21.29 3.84 1.78
C TRP A 120 -22.55 4.36 1.08
N THR A 121 -23.29 5.25 1.73
CA THR A 121 -24.48 5.86 1.10
C THR A 121 -24.10 6.71 -0.12
N GLU A 122 -22.91 7.32 -0.10
CA GLU A 122 -22.35 8.13 -1.17
C GLU A 122 -21.63 7.29 -2.22
N THR A 123 -20.94 6.22 -1.84
CA THR A 123 -20.14 5.40 -2.76
C THR A 123 -20.94 4.30 -3.47
N ARG A 124 -22.03 3.80 -2.88
CA ARG A 124 -22.86 2.72 -3.46
C ARG A 124 -23.30 2.96 -4.91
N PRO A 125 -23.75 4.17 -5.33
CA PRO A 125 -24.14 4.41 -6.72
C PRO A 125 -23.05 4.13 -7.76
N ARG A 126 -21.77 4.05 -7.36
CA ARG A 126 -20.65 3.65 -8.24
C ARG A 126 -20.74 2.19 -8.70
N PHE A 127 -21.50 1.35 -8.00
CA PHE A 127 -21.55 -0.11 -8.21
C PHE A 127 -22.93 -0.64 -8.63
N SER A 128 -23.90 0.25 -8.86
CA SER A 128 -25.25 -0.08 -9.30
C SER A 128 -25.40 -0.07 -10.82
#